data_AF-A0AAX2A977-F1
#
_entry.id   AF-A0AAX2A977-F1
#
_cell.length_a   1.000
_cell.length_b   1.000
_cell.length_c   1.000
_cell.angle_alpha   90.00
_cell.angle_beta   90.00
_cell.angle_gamma   90.00
#
_symmetry.space_group_name_H-M   'P 1'
#
loop_
_entity.id
_entity.type
_entity.pdbx_description
1 polymer ?
#
loop_
_entity_poly.entity_id
_entity_poly.type
_entity_poly.pdbx_seq_one_letter_code
_entity_poly.pdbx_strand_id
1 'polypeptide(L)'
;MILSIFLFAGCSFNQPKIVSSATILIKTPKLKFYDKGFISKFQNFTRVEVFSAGVTVLRLDIYENQICKDTFKCQKSENFNQEFLHSSYEKDFLKKLFEKDERNIIHKDNQHSILIKIKKD
;
A
#
# COMPACT_ATOMS: atom_id res chain seq x y z
N MET A 1 3.88 44.65 -30.11
CA MET A 1 2.99 43.47 -30.03
C MET A 1 3.85 42.29 -29.59
N ILE A 2 4.05 42.12 -28.27
CA ILE A 2 4.85 41.01 -27.72
C ILE A 2 3.89 39.99 -27.13
N LEU A 3 3.99 38.79 -27.71
CA LEU A 3 3.24 37.58 -27.46
C LEU A 3 3.78 36.91 -26.19
N SER A 4 3.06 37.03 -25.07
CA SER A 4 3.32 36.23 -23.87
C SER A 4 2.33 35.08 -23.80
N ILE A 5 2.73 33.93 -24.34
CA ILE A 5 2.05 32.64 -24.14
C ILE A 5 2.43 32.15 -22.74
N PHE A 6 1.53 32.34 -21.77
CA PHE A 6 1.57 31.63 -20.49
C PHE A 6 1.18 30.17 -20.75
N LEU A 7 2.16 29.28 -20.83
CA LEU A 7 1.93 27.84 -20.78
C LEU A 7 1.59 27.46 -19.33
N PHE A 8 0.28 27.41 -19.01
CA PHE A 8 -0.22 26.75 -17.82
C PHE A 8 -0.04 25.23 -17.96
N ALA A 9 1.18 24.74 -17.72
CA ALA A 9 1.39 23.33 -17.45
C ALA A 9 0.83 23.02 -16.04
N GLY A 10 -0.47 22.76 -15.96
CA GLY A 10 -1.08 22.27 -14.72
C GLY A 10 -0.55 20.87 -14.39
N CYS A 11 -0.05 20.66 -13.17
CA CYS A 11 0.26 19.31 -12.69
C CYS A 11 -1.03 18.50 -12.56
N SER A 12 -1.21 17.50 -13.43
CA SER A 12 -2.27 16.51 -13.27
C SER A 12 -1.86 15.53 -12.17
N PHE A 13 -2.45 15.69 -10.99
CA PHE A 13 -2.31 14.71 -9.92
C PHE A 13 -3.30 13.57 -10.15
N ASN A 14 -2.79 12.34 -10.28
CA ASN A 14 -3.64 11.15 -10.32
C ASN A 14 -4.47 11.10 -9.03
N GLN A 15 -5.79 11.28 -9.16
CA GLN A 15 -6.71 11.17 -8.04
C GLN A 15 -7.05 9.69 -7.78
N PRO A 16 -7.19 9.28 -6.51
CA PRO A 16 -7.63 7.93 -6.20
C PRO A 16 -9.07 7.74 -6.66
N LYS A 17 -9.37 6.59 -7.25
CA LYS A 17 -10.73 6.22 -7.66
C LYS A 17 -11.59 5.84 -6.45
N ILE A 18 -10.97 5.17 -5.48
CA ILE A 18 -11.63 4.68 -4.25
C ILE A 18 -10.68 4.94 -3.10
N VAL A 19 -11.21 5.45 -1.99
CA VAL A 19 -10.49 5.62 -0.72
C VAL A 19 -11.33 4.98 0.37
N SER A 20 -10.72 4.09 1.17
CA SER A 20 -11.38 3.44 2.30
C SER A 20 -10.50 3.59 3.54
N SER A 21 -11.08 4.07 4.64
CA SER A 21 -10.43 4.02 5.94
C SER A 21 -10.51 2.60 6.51
N ALA A 22 -9.44 2.17 7.17
CA ALA A 22 -9.37 0.85 7.75
C ALA A 22 -8.52 0.84 9.02
N THR A 23 -8.81 -0.10 9.91
CA THR A 23 -7.86 -0.54 10.94
C THR A 23 -6.98 -1.62 10.32
N ILE A 24 -5.67 -1.39 10.28
CA ILE A 24 -4.70 -2.24 9.60
C ILE A 24 -3.74 -2.81 10.64
N LEU A 25 -3.70 -4.13 10.73
CA LEU A 25 -2.69 -4.87 11.47
C LEU A 25 -1.76 -5.52 10.45
N ILE A 26 -0.47 -5.20 10.51
CA ILE A 26 0.58 -5.91 9.78
C ILE A 26 1.60 -6.34 10.83
N LYS A 27 1.71 -7.65 11.05
CA LYS A 27 2.71 -8.24 11.93
C LYS A 27 3.48 -9.27 11.12
N THR A 28 4.72 -8.94 10.82
CA THR A 28 5.72 -9.81 10.21
C THR A 28 7.00 -9.73 11.05
N PRO A 29 8.03 -10.54 10.77
CA PRO A 29 9.31 -10.42 11.48
C PRO A 29 9.92 -9.02 11.43
N LYS A 30 9.76 -8.30 10.29
CA LYS A 30 10.37 -6.99 10.06
C LYS A 30 9.41 -5.80 10.10
N LEU A 31 8.09 -6.01 9.97
CA LEU A 31 7.08 -4.94 10.00
C LEU A 31 6.05 -5.21 11.10
N LYS A 32 5.79 -4.23 11.95
CA LYS A 32 4.83 -4.36 13.07
C LYS A 32 4.03 -3.07 13.22
N PHE A 33 2.79 -3.11 12.78
CA PHE A 33 1.84 -2.00 12.86
C PHE A 33 0.48 -2.51 13.29
N TYR A 34 -0.22 -1.74 14.11
CA TYR A 34 -1.62 -1.95 14.43
C TYR A 34 -2.27 -0.60 14.69
N ASP A 35 -2.75 0.03 13.62
CA ASP A 35 -3.29 1.37 13.71
C ASP A 35 -4.29 1.66 12.59
N LYS A 36 -4.86 2.87 12.60
CA LYS A 36 -5.75 3.37 11.55
C LYS A 36 -4.95 3.77 10.31
N GLY A 37 -5.61 3.67 9.17
CA GLY A 37 -4.99 3.91 7.89
C GLY A 37 -6.00 4.07 6.76
N PHE A 38 -5.46 4.30 5.57
CA PHE A 38 -6.25 4.42 4.34
C PHE A 38 -5.73 3.44 3.29
N ILE A 39 -6.67 2.85 2.55
CA ILE A 39 -6.42 2.07 1.34
C ILE A 39 -7.01 2.86 0.18
N SER A 40 -6.14 3.37 -0.69
CA SER A 40 -6.49 4.21 -1.83
C SER A 40 -6.20 3.47 -3.13
N LYS A 41 -7.23 3.14 -3.91
CA LYS A 41 -7.09 2.48 -5.22
C LYS A 41 -6.92 3.54 -6.31
N PHE A 42 -5.80 3.51 -7.01
CA PHE A 42 -5.54 4.30 -8.22
C PHE A 42 -5.73 3.42 -9.46
N GLN A 43 -5.48 3.98 -10.64
CA GLN A 43 -5.62 3.21 -11.88
C GLN A 43 -4.61 2.04 -12.00
N ASN A 44 -3.39 2.23 -11.51
CA ASN A 44 -2.26 1.32 -11.71
C ASN A 44 -1.62 0.79 -10.41
N PHE A 45 -2.01 1.32 -9.25
CA PHE A 45 -1.51 0.87 -7.96
C PHE A 45 -2.56 1.05 -6.86
N THR A 46 -2.36 0.34 -5.77
CA THR A 46 -3.08 0.55 -4.52
C THR A 46 -2.10 1.12 -3.49
N ARG A 47 -2.46 2.25 -2.88
CA ARG A 47 -1.71 2.85 -1.78
C ARG A 47 -2.28 2.41 -0.45
N VAL A 48 -1.40 1.98 0.45
CA VAL A 48 -1.72 1.67 1.84
C VAL A 48 -0.93 2.60 2.73
N GLU A 49 -1.62 3.41 3.52
CA GLU A 49 -1.02 4.31 4.50
C GLU A 49 -1.51 3.95 5.89
N VAL A 50 -0.58 3.77 6.83
CA VAL A 50 -0.88 3.57 8.25
C VAL A 50 -0.35 4.77 9.01
N PHE A 51 -1.20 5.32 9.87
CA PHE A 51 -0.91 6.49 10.68
C PHE A 51 -0.92 6.10 12.14
N SER A 52 0.04 6.63 12.91
CA SER A 52 0.05 6.51 14.36
C SER A 52 0.20 7.89 14.97
N ALA A 53 -0.66 8.27 15.90
CA ALA A 53 -0.68 9.61 16.49
C ALA A 53 -0.58 10.76 15.45
N GLY A 54 -1.24 10.60 14.30
CA GLY A 54 -1.25 11.59 13.23
C GLY A 54 -0.03 11.61 12.31
N VAL A 55 0.98 10.77 12.54
CA VAL A 55 2.16 10.63 11.66
C VAL A 55 2.08 9.38 10.81
N THR A 56 2.50 9.45 9.53
CA THR A 56 2.58 8.28 8.65
C THR A 56 3.73 7.38 9.09
N VAL A 57 3.41 6.18 9.57
CA VAL A 57 4.40 5.19 10.02
C VAL A 57 4.68 4.12 8.96
N LEU A 58 3.77 3.97 7.99
CA LEU A 58 3.94 3.11 6.84
C LEU A 58 3.21 3.73 5.64
N ARG A 59 3.92 3.82 4.51
CA ARG A 59 3.30 4.07 3.21
C ARG A 59 3.80 3.04 2.21
N LEU A 60 2.89 2.30 1.60
CA LEU A 60 3.16 1.33 0.55
C LEU A 60 2.39 1.71 -0.71
N ASP A 61 3.09 1.88 -1.83
CA ASP A 61 2.48 1.94 -3.16
C ASP A 61 2.69 0.58 -3.83
N ILE A 62 1.60 -0.17 -4.01
CA ILE A 62 1.59 -1.57 -4.46
C ILE A 62 1.17 -1.61 -5.93
N TYR A 63 2.15 -1.81 -6.81
CA TYR A 63 1.94 -2.03 -8.24
C TYR A 63 1.87 -3.53 -8.54
N GLU A 64 1.69 -3.90 -9.80
CA GLU A 64 1.61 -5.31 -10.22
C GLU A 64 2.92 -6.09 -10.01
N ASN A 65 4.07 -5.47 -10.27
CA ASN A 65 5.38 -6.15 -10.21
C ASN A 65 6.39 -5.47 -9.26
N GLN A 66 5.97 -4.41 -8.56
CA GLN A 66 6.84 -3.70 -7.63
C GLN A 66 6.06 -3.14 -6.43
N ILE A 67 6.73 -3.04 -5.30
CA ILE A 67 6.21 -2.41 -4.09
C ILE A 67 7.18 -1.32 -3.67
N CYS A 68 6.65 -0.11 -3.52
CA CYS A 68 7.39 1.04 -3.02
C CYS A 68 7.03 1.31 -1.57
N LYS A 69 8.02 1.19 -0.68
CA LYS A 69 7.91 1.66 0.69
C LYS A 69 8.39 3.10 0.74
N ASP A 70 7.49 4.03 1.05
CA ASP A 70 7.75 5.47 0.96
C ASP A 70 8.15 5.89 -0.47
N THR A 71 8.49 7.17 -0.68
CA THR A 71 8.70 7.71 -2.05
C THR A 71 9.94 7.17 -2.77
N PHE A 72 10.97 6.69 -2.04
CA PHE A 72 12.29 6.42 -2.62
C PHE A 72 12.75 4.96 -2.51
N LYS A 73 11.99 4.06 -1.88
CA LYS A 73 12.41 2.66 -1.67
C LYS A 73 11.48 1.69 -2.37
N CYS A 74 11.68 1.53 -3.67
CA CYS A 74 10.96 0.57 -4.50
C CYS A 74 11.77 -0.70 -4.71
N GLN A 75 11.10 -1.84 -4.67
CA GLN A 75 11.68 -3.12 -5.03
C GLN A 75 10.66 -4.00 -5.76
N LYS A 76 11.16 -5.02 -6.47
CA LYS A 76 10.29 -6.04 -7.09
C LYS A 76 9.42 -6.71 -6.04
N SER A 77 8.19 -7.07 -6.39
CA SER A 77 7.26 -7.66 -5.43
C SER A 77 7.77 -8.96 -4.82
N GLU A 78 8.50 -9.78 -5.60
CA GLU A 78 9.13 -11.01 -5.10
C GLU A 78 10.20 -10.72 -4.04
N ASN A 79 11.02 -9.68 -4.25
CA ASN A 79 12.03 -9.25 -3.28
C ASN A 79 11.36 -8.72 -2.01
N PHE A 80 10.28 -7.94 -2.15
CA PHE A 80 9.50 -7.48 -1.01
C PHE A 80 8.92 -8.65 -0.21
N ASN A 81 8.36 -9.65 -0.90
CA ASN A 81 7.83 -10.86 -0.27
C ASN A 81 8.93 -11.59 0.50
N GLN A 82 10.08 -11.84 -0.13
CA GLN A 82 11.22 -12.47 0.53
C GLN A 82 11.71 -11.67 1.75
N GLU A 83 11.71 -10.35 1.67
CA GLU A 83 12.25 -9.50 2.73
C GLU A 83 11.30 -9.34 3.92
N PHE A 84 10.01 -9.08 3.66
CA PHE A 84 9.04 -8.66 4.67
C PHE A 84 7.94 -9.68 4.96
N LEU A 85 7.75 -10.67 4.08
CA LEU A 85 6.80 -11.78 4.23
C LEU A 85 7.57 -13.10 4.23
N HIS A 86 7.42 -13.91 3.19
CA HIS A 86 8.21 -15.09 2.90
C HIS A 86 8.32 -15.28 1.38
N SER A 87 9.35 -15.98 0.89
CA SER A 87 9.55 -16.20 -0.55
C SER A 87 8.50 -17.11 -1.20
N SER A 88 7.72 -17.85 -0.40
CA SER A 88 6.63 -18.70 -0.89
C SER A 88 5.39 -17.93 -1.38
N TYR A 89 5.30 -16.62 -1.12
CA TYR A 89 4.17 -15.81 -1.54
C TYR A 89 4.30 -15.40 -3.00
N GLU A 90 3.21 -15.57 -3.76
CA GLU A 90 3.10 -15.07 -5.14
C GLU A 90 3.37 -13.56 -5.21
N LYS A 91 3.96 -13.11 -6.33
CA LYS A 91 4.35 -11.71 -6.53
C LYS A 91 3.20 -10.70 -6.35
N ASP A 92 1.97 -11.10 -6.62
CA ASP A 92 0.78 -10.24 -6.53
C ASP A 92 -0.04 -10.45 -5.25
N PHE A 93 0.45 -11.29 -4.32
CA PHE A 93 -0.23 -11.61 -3.07
C PHE A 93 -0.68 -10.36 -2.31
N LEU A 94 0.24 -9.42 -2.07
CA LEU A 94 -0.05 -8.25 -1.26
C LEU A 94 -1.11 -7.36 -1.95
N LYS A 95 -1.02 -7.23 -3.28
CA LYS A 95 -1.98 -6.49 -4.09
C LYS A 95 -3.37 -7.12 -3.99
N LYS A 96 -3.48 -8.43 -4.28
CA LYS A 96 -4.72 -9.20 -4.16
C LYS A 96 -5.33 -9.03 -2.76
N LEU A 97 -4.51 -9.10 -1.70
CA LEU A 97 -4.97 -8.99 -0.32
C LEU A 97 -5.61 -7.64 -0.01
N PHE A 98 -4.98 -6.53 -0.38
CA PHE A 98 -5.49 -5.18 -0.13
C PHE A 98 -6.62 -4.75 -1.09
N GLU A 99 -6.72 -5.39 -2.25
CA GLU A 99 -7.75 -5.09 -3.24
C GLU A 99 -9.05 -5.86 -3.05
N LYS A 100 -9.08 -6.93 -2.23
CA LYS A 100 -10.32 -7.63 -1.84
C LYS A 100 -11.39 -6.65 -1.40
N ASP A 101 -12.64 -6.85 -1.83
CA ASP A 101 -13.74 -5.93 -1.49
C ASP A 101 -14.42 -6.24 -0.14
N GLU A 102 -14.03 -7.33 0.52
CA GLU A 102 -14.49 -7.71 1.86
C GLU A 102 -14.21 -6.61 2.91
N ARG A 103 -15.12 -6.47 3.90
CA ARG A 103 -14.96 -5.53 5.03
C ARG A 103 -13.92 -6.00 6.03
N ASN A 104 -13.87 -7.30 6.30
CA ASN A 104 -12.97 -7.91 7.29
C ASN A 104 -12.12 -8.96 6.57
N ILE A 105 -10.84 -8.65 6.40
CA ILE A 105 -9.87 -9.54 5.76
C ILE A 105 -8.88 -9.98 6.83
N ILE A 106 -8.65 -11.30 6.94
CA ILE A 106 -7.67 -11.87 7.86
C ILE A 106 -6.81 -12.85 7.08
N HIS A 107 -5.50 -12.59 7.07
CA HIS A 107 -4.48 -13.50 6.58
C HIS A 107 -3.56 -13.88 7.74
N LYS A 108 -3.46 -15.18 8.03
CA LYS A 108 -2.65 -15.70 9.13
C LYS A 108 -1.81 -16.86 8.63
N ASP A 109 -0.50 -16.72 8.78
CA ASP A 109 0.49 -17.73 8.46
C ASP A 109 1.41 -17.87 9.67
N ASN A 110 1.16 -18.94 10.43
CA ASN A 110 1.91 -19.23 11.65
C ASN A 110 3.32 -19.71 11.36
N GLN A 111 3.56 -20.36 10.21
CA GLN A 111 4.87 -20.93 9.88
C GLN A 111 5.90 -19.82 9.70
N HIS A 112 5.50 -18.72 9.06
CA HIS A 112 6.39 -17.58 8.78
C HIS A 112 6.16 -16.37 9.71
N SER A 113 5.35 -16.54 10.78
CA SER A 113 5.02 -15.48 11.74
C SER A 113 4.40 -14.23 11.10
N ILE A 114 3.49 -14.43 10.14
CA ILE A 114 2.78 -13.37 9.41
C ILE A 114 1.33 -13.33 9.85
N LEU A 115 0.87 -12.14 10.24
CA LEU A 115 -0.53 -11.83 10.48
C LEU A 115 -0.85 -10.48 9.85
N ILE A 116 -1.78 -10.48 8.90
CA ILE A 116 -2.32 -9.27 8.30
C ILE A 116 -3.82 -9.24 8.55
N LYS A 117 -4.33 -8.18 9.16
CA LYS A 117 -5.77 -7.94 9.30
C LYS A 117 -6.13 -6.58 8.75
N ILE A 118 -7.20 -6.52 7.97
CA ILE A 118 -7.75 -5.28 7.43
C ILE A 118 -9.22 -5.25 7.82
N LYS A 119 -9.60 -4.26 8.63
CA LYS A 119 -10.99 -3.99 8.98
C LYS A 119 -11.36 -2.63 8.41
N LYS A 120 -12.06 -2.64 7.27
CA LYS A 120 -12.58 -1.42 6.64
C LYS A 120 -13.75 -0.88 7.45
N ASP A 121 -13.83 0.43 7.56
CA ASP A 121 -14.89 1.11 8.29
C ASP A 121 -16.26 0.97 7.58
#